data_AF-A0A059AAM8-F1
#
_entry.id   AF-A0A059AAM8-F1
#
_cell.length_a   1.000
_cell.length_b   1.000
_cell.length_c   1.000
_cell.angle_alpha   90.00
_cell.angle_beta   90.00
_cell.angle_gamma   90.00
#
_symmetry.space_group_name_H-M   'P 1'
#
loop_
_entity.id
_entity.type
_entity.pdbx_description
1 polymer ?
#
loop_
_entity_poly.entity_id
_entity_poly.type
_entity_poly.pdbx_seq_one_letter_code
_entity_poly.pdbx_strand_id
1 'polypeptide(L)'
;MPYGKEAKEELAKIVQGKCLRVHVYNKDRYDRCVGDVYCDGIFVQELMLKRGMAWHYKAYDQRAEFAEWEENARAERKGLWASPNPEKPWEWRRKNRRGGR
;
A
#
# COMPACT_ATOMS: atom_id res chain seq x y z
N MET A 1 -0.74 -6.99 -11.92
CA MET A 1 -1.72 -6.73 -10.84
C MET A 1 -2.59 -5.56 -11.26
N PRO A 2 -3.93 -5.65 -11.12
CA PRO A 2 -4.80 -4.49 -11.34
C PRO A 2 -4.38 -3.32 -10.44
N TYR A 3 -4.37 -2.11 -10.99
CA TYR A 3 -3.99 -0.85 -10.30
C TYR A 3 -2.54 -0.72 -9.81
N GLY A 4 -1.67 -1.68 -10.12
CA GLY A 4 -0.29 -1.67 -9.65
C GLY A 4 0.60 -0.60 -10.30
N LYS A 5 0.28 -0.18 -11.54
CA LYS A 5 1.04 0.86 -12.25
C LYS A 5 0.71 2.24 -11.69
N GLU A 6 -0.58 2.50 -11.50
CA GLU A 6 -1.16 3.72 -10.95
C GLU A 6 -0.66 3.97 -9.53
N ALA A 7 -0.66 2.93 -8.68
CA ALA A 7 -0.10 3.01 -7.33
C ALA A 7 1.40 3.34 -7.33
N LYS A 8 2.17 2.78 -8.28
CA LYS A 8 3.61 3.09 -8.42
C LYS A 8 3.84 4.54 -8.85
N GLU A 9 3.07 5.01 -9.82
CA GLU A 9 3.16 6.39 -10.31
C GLU A 9 2.78 7.39 -9.21
N GLU A 10 1.75 7.10 -8.42
CA GLU A 10 1.34 7.96 -7.31
C GLU A 10 2.40 8.01 -6.20
N LEU A 11 2.95 6.85 -5.83
CA LEU A 11 4.06 6.80 -4.89
C LEU A 11 5.26 7.62 -5.39
N ALA A 12 5.63 7.47 -6.67
CA ALA A 12 6.72 8.22 -7.28
C ALA A 12 6.46 9.73 -7.19
N LYS A 13 5.25 10.22 -7.49
CA LYS A 13 4.93 11.65 -7.33
C LYS A 13 5.10 12.15 -5.89
N ILE A 14 4.82 11.30 -4.90
CA ILE A 14 4.96 11.68 -3.49
C ILE A 14 6.44 11.81 -3.12
N VAL A 15 7.28 10.86 -3.53
CA VAL A 15 8.64 10.66 -2.98
C VAL A 15 9.79 11.07 -3.92
N GLN A 16 9.54 11.22 -5.21
CA GLN A 16 10.60 11.43 -6.22
C GLN A 16 11.30 12.76 -6.01
N GLY A 17 12.64 12.72 -5.93
CA GLY A 17 13.49 13.89 -5.75
C GLY A 17 13.45 14.49 -4.34
N LYS A 18 12.84 13.82 -3.36
CA LYS A 18 12.69 14.32 -1.98
C LYS A 18 13.45 13.47 -0.98
N CYS A 19 13.69 14.05 0.20
CA CYS A 19 14.37 13.37 1.28
C CYS A 19 13.37 12.51 2.09
N LEU A 20 13.72 11.24 2.29
CA LEU A 20 12.87 10.28 2.97
C LEU A 20 13.45 9.92 4.33
N ARG A 21 12.58 9.85 5.33
CA ARG A 21 12.88 9.26 6.63
C ARG A 21 12.12 7.95 6.75
N VAL A 22 12.85 6.86 6.93
CA VAL A 22 12.26 5.52 7.10
C VAL A 22 12.44 5.09 8.56
N HIS A 23 11.33 4.87 9.25
CA HIS A 23 11.31 4.32 10.60
C HIS A 23 11.09 2.81 10.53
N VAL A 24 12.18 2.05 10.51
CA VAL A 24 12.14 0.58 10.47
C VAL A 24 11.81 0.04 11.85
N TYR A 25 10.76 -0.76 11.95
CA TYR A 25 10.33 -1.37 13.21
C TYR A 25 10.33 -2.90 13.17
N ASN A 26 10.50 -3.51 11.99
CA ASN A 26 10.56 -4.96 11.86
C ASN A 26 11.40 -5.39 10.65
N LYS A 27 11.79 -6.67 10.63
CA LYS A 27 12.34 -7.35 9.47
C LYS A 27 11.48 -8.56 9.16
N ASP A 28 11.10 -8.72 7.90
CA ASP A 28 10.27 -9.86 7.52
C ASP A 28 11.10 -11.17 7.39
N ARG A 29 10.42 -12.28 7.12
CA ARG A 29 11.04 -13.61 6.93
C ARG A 29 12.03 -13.72 5.76
N TYR A 30 12.13 -12.68 4.93
CA TYR A 30 13.04 -12.59 3.80
C TYR A 30 14.16 -11.56 4.07
N ASP A 31 14.36 -11.16 5.33
CA ASP A 31 15.32 -10.13 5.77
C ASP A 31 15.09 -8.74 5.15
N ARG A 32 13.86 -8.45 4.72
CA ARG A 32 13.50 -7.12 4.20
C ARG A 32 13.04 -6.22 5.35
N CYS A 33 13.51 -4.97 5.34
CA CYS A 33 13.08 -3.97 6.30
C CYS A 33 11.60 -3.64 6.12
N VAL A 34 10.85 -3.64 7.22
CA VAL A 34 9.47 -3.20 7.33
C VAL A 34 9.44 -1.94 8.19
N GLY A 35 8.91 -0.86 7.62
CA GLY A 35 8.99 0.44 8.27
C GLY A 35 8.02 1.46 7.71
N ASP A 36 7.89 2.54 8.48
CA ASP A 36 7.07 3.69 8.17
C ASP A 36 7.87 4.73 7.40
N VAL A 37 7.32 5.27 6.31
CA VAL A 37 8.01 6.20 5.41
C VAL A 37 7.42 7.60 5.54
N TYR A 38 8.29 8.55 5.82
CA TYR A 38 7.98 9.97 5.86
C TYR A 38 8.74 10.70 4.76
N CYS A 39 8.05 11.58 4.03
CA CYS A 39 8.62 12.42 3.00
C CYS A 39 8.35 13.88 3.39
N ASP A 40 9.39 14.66 3.70
CA ASP A 40 9.25 16.05 4.16
C ASP A 40 8.26 16.22 5.33
N GLY A 41 8.22 15.25 6.25
CA GLY A 41 7.30 15.23 7.40
C GLY A 41 5.91 14.65 7.10
N ILE A 42 5.60 14.34 5.84
CA ILE A 42 4.33 13.74 5.44
C ILE A 42 4.41 12.23 5.53
N PHE A 43 3.41 11.60 6.15
CA PHE A 43 3.32 10.15 6.24
C PHE A 43 2.83 9.54 4.93
N VAL A 44 3.69 8.81 4.23
CA VAL A 44 3.44 8.36 2.85
C VAL A 44 2.33 7.31 2.81
N GLN A 45 2.27 6.40 3.77
CA GLN A 45 1.25 5.33 3.78
C GLN A 45 -0.16 5.88 3.99
N GLU A 46 -0.32 6.93 4.79
CA GLU A 46 -1.60 7.63 4.95
C GLU A 46 -2.12 8.15 3.61
N LEU A 47 -1.28 8.88 2.86
CA LEU A 47 -1.66 9.40 1.54
C LEU A 47 -2.05 8.28 0.58
N MET A 48 -1.26 7.20 0.56
CA MET A 48 -1.51 6.06 -0.32
C MET A 48 -2.82 5.35 0.01
N LEU A 49 -3.14 5.16 1.29
CA LEU A 49 -4.41 4.55 1.73
C LEU A 49 -5.59 5.46 1.43
N LYS A 50 -5.53 6.75 1.82
CA LYS A 50 -6.59 7.73 1.57
C LYS A 50 -6.90 7.94 0.08
N ARG A 51 -5.90 7.80 -0.79
CA ARG A 51 -6.06 7.89 -2.26
C ARG A 51 -6.54 6.59 -2.90
N GLY A 52 -6.71 5.51 -2.13
CA GLY A 52 -7.10 4.20 -2.66
C GLY A 52 -6.01 3.56 -3.53
N MET A 53 -4.74 3.80 -3.21
CA MET A 53 -3.58 3.26 -3.93
C MET A 53 -2.95 2.06 -3.22
N ALA A 54 -3.40 1.75 -2.00
CA ALA A 54 -2.87 0.69 -1.16
C ALA A 54 -3.99 -0.09 -0.45
N TRP A 55 -3.66 -1.31 -0.03
CA TRP A 55 -4.50 -2.15 0.81
C TRP A 55 -3.89 -2.24 2.21
N HIS A 56 -4.71 -2.11 3.25
CA HIS A 56 -4.29 -2.42 4.62
C HIS A 56 -4.19 -3.93 4.79
N TYR A 57 -2.99 -4.41 5.08
CA TYR A 57 -2.78 -5.84 5.30
C TYR A 57 -2.99 -6.21 6.76
N LYS A 58 -4.26 -6.39 7.14
CA LYS A 58 -4.71 -6.68 8.52
C LYS A 58 -4.04 -7.88 9.20
N ALA A 59 -3.42 -8.78 8.43
CA ALA A 59 -2.69 -9.92 8.98
C ALA A 59 -1.33 -9.54 9.58
N TYR A 60 -0.75 -8.41 9.18
CA TYR A 60 0.56 -7.94 9.65
C TYR A 60 0.51 -6.59 10.35
N ASP A 61 -0.55 -5.81 10.14
CA ASP A 61 -0.75 -4.51 10.78
C ASP A 61 -2.16 -4.43 11.36
N GLN A 62 -2.26 -4.00 12.63
CA GLN A 62 -3.53 -3.89 13.37
C GLN A 62 -3.89 -2.44 13.70
N ARG A 63 -3.22 -1.45 13.12
CA ARG A 63 -3.49 -0.04 13.41
C ARG A 63 -4.88 0.34 12.89
N ALA A 64 -5.72 0.87 13.79
CA ALA A 64 -7.08 1.26 13.47
C ALA A 64 -7.13 2.36 12.40
N GLU A 65 -6.17 3.30 12.43
CA GLU A 65 -6.06 4.43 11.50
C GLU A 65 -5.95 3.96 10.04
N PHE A 66 -5.19 2.89 9.78
CA PHE A 66 -5.00 2.37 8.42
C PHE A 66 -6.29 1.73 7.90
N ALA A 67 -7.03 1.05 8.78
CA ALA A 67 -8.33 0.48 8.44
C ALA A 67 -9.33 1.59 8.13
N GLU A 68 -9.35 2.66 8.92
CA GLU A 68 -10.22 3.82 8.70
C GLU A 68 -9.91 4.52 7.37
N TRP A 69 -8.63 4.76 7.06
CA TRP A 69 -8.25 5.39 5.79
C TRP A 69 -8.59 4.54 4.57
N GLU A 70 -8.43 3.21 4.65
CA GLU A 70 -8.86 2.31 3.60
C GLU A 70 -10.38 2.32 3.43
N GLU A 71 -11.13 2.28 4.52
CA GLU A 71 -12.59 2.27 4.51
C GLU A 71 -13.16 3.56 3.92
N ASN A 72 -12.61 4.71 4.31
CA ASN A 72 -12.96 6.00 3.72
C ASN A 72 -12.67 6.04 2.22
N ALA A 73 -11.49 5.59 1.79
CA ALA A 73 -11.15 5.53 0.37
C ALA A 73 -12.09 4.59 -0.42
N ARG A 74 -12.55 3.50 0.21
CA ARG A 74 -13.50 2.56 -0.38
C ARG A 74 -14.90 3.15 -0.48
N ALA A 75 -15.38 3.82 0.56
CA ALA A 75 -16.68 4.50 0.58
C ALA A 75 -16.74 5.59 -0.50
N GLU A 76 -15.66 6.34 -0.67
CA GLU A 76 -15.52 7.37 -1.70
C GLU A 76 -15.17 6.82 -3.11
N ARG A 77 -15.02 5.49 -3.25
CA ARG A 77 -14.62 4.83 -4.52
C ARG A 77 -13.36 5.42 -5.14
N LYS A 78 -12.38 5.79 -4.31
CA LYS A 78 -11.10 6.36 -4.75
C LYS A 78 -10.15 5.31 -5.29
N GLY A 79 -9.38 5.68 -6.31
CA GLY A 79 -8.28 4.85 -6.80
C GLY A 79 -8.73 3.45 -7.24
N LEU A 80 -8.10 2.41 -6.68
CA LEU A 80 -8.43 1.02 -6.98
C LEU A 80 -9.88 0.67 -6.62
N TRP A 81 -10.51 1.40 -5.68
CA TRP A 81 -11.90 1.19 -5.25
C TRP A 81 -12.94 1.69 -6.25
N ALA A 82 -12.54 2.44 -7.28
CA ALA A 82 -13.42 2.78 -8.41
C ALA A 82 -13.77 1.55 -9.26
N SER A 83 -12.93 0.50 -9.21
CA SER A 83 -13.19 -0.76 -9.90
C SER A 83 -14.32 -1.53 -9.21
N PRO A 84 -15.25 -2.16 -9.98
CA PRO A 84 -16.34 -2.94 -9.40
C PRO A 84 -15.89 -4.22 -8.68
N ASN A 85 -14.69 -4.73 -8.99
CA ASN A 85 -14.14 -5.92 -8.32
C ASN A 85 -12.63 -5.75 -8.09
N PRO A 86 -12.23 -4.96 -7.08
CA PRO A 86 -10.83 -4.71 -6.80
C PRO A 86 -10.20 -5.97 -6.19
N GLU A 87 -9.20 -6.53 -6.87
CA GLU A 87 -8.52 -7.74 -6.39
C GLU A 87 -7.36 -7.40 -5.44
N LYS A 88 -7.32 -8.10 -4.31
CA LYS A 88 -6.25 -7.95 -3.32
C LYS A 88 -4.89 -8.35 -3.91
N PRO A 89 -3.81 -7.60 -3.64
CA PRO A 89 -2.47 -7.90 -4.15
C PRO A 89 -2.00 -9.31 -3.83
N TRP A 90 -2.27 -9.78 -2.60
CA TRP A 90 -1.87 -11.13 -2.16
C TRP A 90 -2.70 -12.23 -2.81
N GLU A 91 -3.96 -11.98 -3.14
CA GLU A 91 -4.80 -12.91 -3.90
C GLU A 91 -4.35 -13.01 -5.36
N TRP A 92 -4.10 -11.87 -6.01
CA TRP A 92 -3.51 -11.83 -7.36
C TRP A 92 -2.17 -12.57 -7.39
N ARG A 93 -1.29 -12.34 -6.42
CA ARG A 93 0.00 -13.04 -6.30
C ARG A 93 -0.18 -14.54 -6.08
N ARG A 94 -1.15 -14.97 -5.26
CA ARG A 94 -1.44 -16.39 -5.03
C ARG A 94 -1.92 -17.08 -6.30
N LYS A 95 -2.80 -16.44 -7.08
CA LYS A 95 -3.33 -16.97 -8.35
C LYS A 95 -2.28 -17.00 -9.46
N ASN A 96 -1.43 -15.96 -9.53
CA ASN A 96 -0.40 -15.83 -10.56
C ASN A 96 0.95 -16.44 -10.18
N ARG A 97 1.02 -17.15 -9.06
CA ARG A 97 2.15 -18.01 -8.73
C ARG A 97 2.07 -19.23 -9.65
N ARG A 98 2.41 -19.06 -10.94
CA ARG A 98 2.73 -20.17 -11.83
C ARG A 98 3.78 -21.00 -11.10
N GLY A 99 3.46 -22.27 -10.90
CA GLY A 99 4.23 -23.20 -10.10
C GLY A 99 5.71 -23.14 -10.43
N GLY A 100 6.54 -22.95 -9.41
CA GLY A 100 7.86 -23.58 -9.41
C GLY A 100 7.61 -25.09 -9.29
N ARG A 101 7.53 -25.76 -10.43
CA ARG A 101 8.15 -27.07 -10.58
C ARG A 101 9.51 -26.83 -11.22
#